data_AF-A0A8H4V8W8-F1
#
_entry.id   AF-A0A8H4V8W8-F1
#
_cell.length_a   1.000
_cell.length_b   1.000
_cell.length_c   1.000
_cell.angle_alpha   90.00
_cell.angle_beta   90.00
_cell.angle_gamma   90.00
#
_symmetry.space_group_name_H-M   'P 1'
#
loop_
_entity.id
_entity.type
_entity.pdbx_description
1 polymer ?
#
loop_
_entity_poly.entity_id
_entity_poly.type
_entity_poly.pdbx_seq_one_letter_code
_entity_poly.pdbx_strand_id
1 'polypeptide(L)'
;MRIDNHTCPDMADNRAIMQRNYTAYIDMVKATVPAHRMCCIKLEDGLGWEEICPFLRVSPPKETFPRGNEPEMFNDVVGAWVQTRVRRAALRLGLVLVLGASVMVFGVQRPSTVLAVVRRAAISVLHVRI
;
A
#
# COMPACT_ATOMS: atom_id res chain seq x y z
N MET A 1 33.06 3.93 -0.82
CA MET A 1 31.78 4.45 -0.29
C MET A 1 30.82 3.27 -0.12
N ARG A 2 30.24 3.06 1.06
CA ARG A 2 29.39 1.90 1.34
C ARG A 2 27.93 2.33 1.35
N ILE A 3 27.15 1.81 0.41
CA ILE A 3 25.67 1.85 0.44
C ILE A 3 25.22 0.60 1.18
N ASP A 4 24.43 0.76 2.24
CA ASP A 4 23.92 -0.38 2.99
C ASP A 4 22.63 -0.92 2.35
N ASN A 5 22.68 -2.16 1.87
CA ASN A 5 21.55 -2.81 1.16
C ASN A 5 20.57 -3.53 2.10
N HIS A 6 20.71 -3.36 3.42
CA HIS A 6 19.93 -4.06 4.44
C HIS A 6 19.08 -3.08 5.27
N THR A 7 18.29 -2.27 4.59
CA THR A 7 17.34 -1.35 5.22
C THR A 7 15.97 -2.02 5.32
N CYS A 8 15.43 -2.11 6.53
CA CYS A 8 14.07 -2.59 6.77
C CYS A 8 13.28 -1.56 7.60
N PRO A 9 11.96 -1.37 7.34
CA PRO A 9 11.18 -0.31 7.98
C PRO A 9 11.15 -0.33 9.52
N ASP A 10 11.33 -1.51 10.10
CA ASP A 10 11.28 -1.80 11.53
C ASP A 10 12.64 -1.68 12.26
N MET A 11 13.74 -1.43 11.55
CA MET A 11 15.05 -1.20 12.16
C MET A 11 15.12 0.21 12.80
N ALA A 12 15.65 0.27 14.02
CA ALA A 12 15.74 1.51 14.81
C ALA A 12 16.41 2.68 14.06
N ASP A 13 17.49 2.40 13.34
CA ASP A 13 18.28 3.42 12.63
C ASP A 13 17.93 3.54 11.13
N ASN A 14 16.85 2.90 10.67
CA ASN A 14 16.53 2.80 9.25
C ASN A 14 16.46 4.16 8.56
N ARG A 15 15.85 5.17 9.20
CA ARG A 15 15.76 6.53 8.64
C ARG A 15 17.14 7.14 8.40
N ALA A 16 18.03 7.07 9.39
CA ALA A 16 19.36 7.66 9.29
C ALA A 16 20.21 6.93 8.24
N ILE A 17 20.09 5.60 8.15
CA ILE A 17 20.75 4.79 7.13
C ILE A 17 20.25 5.17 5.73
N MET A 18 18.94 5.31 5.54
CA MET A 18 18.34 5.70 4.26
C MET A 18 18.77 7.09 3.81
N GLN A 19 18.80 8.08 4.73
CA GLN A 19 19.30 9.42 4.43
C GLN A 19 20.76 9.41 4.02
N ARG A 20 21.61 8.69 4.79
CA ARG A 20 23.02 8.53 4.44
C ARG A 20 23.19 7.88 3.07
N ASN A 21 22.48 6.79 2.80
CA ASN A 21 22.51 6.08 1.52
C ASN A 21 22.08 6.98 0.36
N TYR A 22 21.04 7.79 0.54
CA TYR A 22 20.54 8.73 -0.47
C TYR A 22 21.61 9.75 -0.87
N THR A 23 22.16 10.49 0.10
CA THR A 23 23.23 11.46 -0.16
C THR A 23 24.45 10.77 -0.76
N ALA A 24 24.79 9.60 -0.21
CA ALA A 24 25.95 8.86 -0.63
C ALA A 24 25.89 8.42 -2.10
N TYR A 25 24.72 7.94 -2.53
CA TYR A 25 24.49 7.54 -3.91
C TYR A 25 24.59 8.73 -4.87
N ILE A 26 23.99 9.87 -4.51
CA ILE A 26 24.03 11.09 -5.33
C ILE A 26 25.47 11.58 -5.51
N ASP A 27 26.26 11.61 -4.44
CA ASP A 27 27.66 12.04 -4.49
C ASP A 27 28.50 11.12 -5.38
N MET A 28 28.30 9.81 -5.25
CA MET A 28 28.94 8.82 -6.12
C MET A 28 28.60 9.05 -7.59
N VAL A 29 27.33 9.28 -7.94
CA VAL A 29 26.91 9.54 -9.33
C VAL A 29 27.58 10.82 -9.86
N LYS A 30 27.55 11.91 -9.09
CA LYS A 30 28.18 13.19 -9.47
C LYS A 30 29.69 13.09 -9.65
N ALA A 31 30.37 12.26 -8.85
CA ALA A 31 31.81 12.03 -8.99
C ALA A 31 32.17 11.12 -10.17
N THR A 32 31.26 10.20 -10.54
CA THR A 32 31.51 9.18 -11.57
C THR A 32 31.20 9.69 -12.97
N VAL A 33 30.10 10.44 -13.13
CA VAL A 33 29.64 10.88 -14.45
C VAL A 33 30.29 12.24 -14.79
N PRO A 34 30.97 12.37 -15.95
CA PRO A 34 31.51 13.66 -16.38
C PRO A 34 30.40 14.72 -16.47
N ALA A 35 30.67 15.93 -15.99
CA ALA A 35 29.66 17.00 -15.88
C ALA A 35 28.93 17.28 -17.20
N HIS A 36 29.64 17.31 -18.33
CA HIS A 36 29.05 17.54 -19.65
C HIS A 36 28.15 16.39 -20.15
N ARG A 37 28.15 15.24 -19.47
CA ARG A 37 27.29 14.07 -19.74
C ARG A 37 26.22 13.87 -18.68
N MET A 38 26.10 14.79 -17.72
CA MET A 38 25.14 14.71 -16.62
C MET A 38 24.19 15.91 -16.66
N CYS A 39 22.89 15.64 -16.75
CA CYS A 39 21.84 16.63 -16.50
C CYS A 39 21.40 16.50 -15.04
N CYS A 40 21.81 17.43 -14.18
CA CYS A 40 21.41 17.44 -12.78
C CYS A 40 20.26 18.45 -12.61
N ILE A 41 19.04 17.95 -12.45
CA ILE A 41 17.84 18.77 -12.27
C ILE A 41 17.41 18.66 -10.82
N LYS A 42 17.12 19.79 -10.20
CA LYS A 42 16.52 19.84 -8.86
C LYS A 42 15.04 20.20 -8.99
N LEU A 43 14.19 19.51 -8.24
CA LEU A 43 12.73 19.73 -8.34
C LEU A 43 12.35 21.16 -7.97
N GLU A 44 13.07 21.79 -7.03
CA GLU A 44 12.90 23.19 -6.64
C GLU A 44 13.25 24.20 -7.74
N ASP A 45 14.13 23.83 -8.67
CA ASP A 45 14.57 24.66 -9.78
C ASP A 45 13.65 24.46 -11.02
N GLY A 46 12.77 23.46 -10.98
CA GLY A 46 11.87 23.07 -12.07
C GLY A 46 12.06 21.62 -12.51
N LEU A 47 11.00 21.04 -13.09
CA LEU A 47 11.06 19.74 -13.76
C LEU A 47 10.12 19.76 -14.97
N GLY A 48 10.69 20.02 -16.14
CA GLY A 48 9.94 20.19 -17.38
C GLY A 48 10.77 19.93 -18.64
N TRP A 49 10.14 20.19 -19.79
CA TRP A 49 10.83 20.12 -21.08
C TRP A 49 11.93 21.18 -21.19
N GLU A 50 11.77 22.33 -20.52
CA GLU A 50 12.72 23.45 -20.56
C GLU A 50 14.07 23.10 -19.93
N GLU A 51 14.09 22.25 -18.89
CA GLU A 51 15.34 21.81 -18.25
C GLU A 51 16.00 20.64 -19.01
N ILE A 52 15.20 19.72 -19.56
CA ILE A 52 15.69 18.46 -20.14
C ILE A 52 16.08 18.62 -21.63
N CYS A 53 15.22 19.26 -22.43
CA CYS A 53 15.39 19.30 -23.88
C CYS A 53 16.67 20.01 -24.35
N PRO A 54 17.10 21.14 -23.74
CA PRO A 54 18.37 21.77 -24.11
C PRO A 54 19.58 20.86 -23.88
N PHE A 55 19.59 20.09 -22.79
CA PHE A 55 20.65 19.13 -22.51
C PHE A 55 20.68 17.99 -23.54
N LEU A 56 19.50 17.49 -23.93
CA LEU A 56 19.36 16.44 -24.94
C LEU A 56 19.53 16.94 -26.38
N ARG A 57 19.59 18.26 -26.60
CA ARG A 57 19.70 18.92 -27.92
C ARG A 57 18.53 18.58 -28.85
N VAL A 58 17.32 18.53 -28.30
CA VAL A 58 16.08 18.32 -29.04
C VAL A 58 15.11 19.48 -28.79
N SER A 59 14.19 19.72 -29.73
CA SER A 59 13.12 20.69 -29.51
C SER A 59 12.11 20.17 -28.49
N PRO A 60 11.57 21.03 -27.60
CA PRO A 60 10.47 20.65 -26.74
C PRO A 60 9.26 20.15 -27.54
N PRO A 61 8.57 19.09 -27.07
CA PRO A 61 7.32 18.63 -27.67
C PRO A 61 6.19 19.66 -27.43
N LYS A 62 5.08 19.52 -28.17
CA LYS A 62 3.91 20.41 -27.99
C LYS A 62 3.07 20.02 -26.77
N GLU A 63 3.17 18.75 -26.38
CA GLU A 63 2.50 18.17 -25.23
C GLU A 63 3.05 18.74 -23.93
N THR A 64 2.19 18.85 -22.91
CA THR A 64 2.60 19.26 -21.57
C THR A 64 3.54 18.23 -20.95
N PHE A 65 4.43 18.69 -20.07
CA PHE A 65 5.31 17.78 -19.33
C PHE A 65 4.46 16.82 -18.48
N PRO A 66 4.71 15.51 -18.51
CA PRO A 66 3.90 14.56 -17.77
C PRO A 66 3.99 14.83 -16.26
N ARG A 67 2.83 14.99 -15.62
CA ARG A 67 2.71 15.00 -14.15
C ARG A 67 2.08 13.69 -13.71
N GLY A 68 2.77 12.96 -12.85
CA GLY A 68 2.35 11.65 -12.38
C GLY A 68 3.02 11.29 -11.06
N ASN A 69 2.44 10.34 -10.33
CA ASN A 69 2.97 9.84 -9.05
C ASN A 69 3.10 10.91 -7.94
N GLU A 70 2.23 11.92 -7.95
CA GLU A 70 2.09 12.83 -6.82
C GLU A 70 1.54 12.07 -5.59
N PRO A 71 1.91 12.45 -4.35
CA PRO A 71 1.44 11.80 -3.14
C PRO A 71 -0.08 11.68 -3.05
N GLU A 72 -0.81 12.69 -3.53
CA GLU A 72 -2.27 12.71 -3.58
C GLU A 72 -2.82 11.59 -4.46
N MET A 73 -2.21 11.36 -5.63
CA MET A 73 -2.62 10.28 -6.53
C MET A 73 -2.39 8.89 -5.93
N PHE A 74 -1.35 8.73 -5.10
CA PHE A 74 -1.16 7.49 -4.36
C PHE A 74 -2.32 7.23 -3.39
N ASN A 75 -2.75 8.26 -2.66
CA ASN A 75 -3.88 8.16 -1.75
C ASN A 75 -5.19 7.84 -2.47
N ASP A 76 -5.42 8.38 -3.66
CA ASP A 76 -6.62 8.09 -4.43
C ASP A 76 -6.67 6.63 -4.91
N VAL A 77 -5.54 6.13 -5.43
CA VAL A 77 -5.44 4.77 -5.96
C VAL A 77 -5.46 3.73 -4.82
N VAL A 78 -4.67 3.97 -3.78
CA VAL A 78 -4.52 3.01 -2.67
C VAL A 78 -5.68 3.13 -1.68
N GLY A 79 -6.14 4.35 -1.41
CA GLY A 79 -7.22 4.62 -0.45
C GLY A 79 -8.49 3.89 -0.80
N ALA A 80 -8.95 3.97 -2.06
CA ALA A 80 -10.17 3.27 -2.49
C ALA A 80 -10.08 1.74 -2.30
N TRP A 81 -8.92 1.17 -2.62
CA TRP A 81 -8.67 -0.27 -2.47
C TRP A 81 -8.59 -0.69 -1.00
N VAL A 82 -7.85 0.06 -0.17
CA VAL A 82 -7.70 -0.20 1.27
C VAL A 82 -9.04 -0.04 1.98
N GLN A 83 -9.76 1.06 1.75
CA GLN A 83 -11.06 1.32 2.38
C GLN A 83 -12.06 0.20 2.08
N THR A 84 -12.11 -0.27 0.84
CA THR A 84 -13.02 -1.37 0.45
C THR A 84 -12.70 -2.66 1.24
N ARG A 85 -11.41 -2.99 1.38
CA ARG A 85 -10.95 -4.18 2.12
C ARG A 85 -11.24 -4.05 3.61
N VAL A 86 -10.93 -2.90 4.21
CA VAL A 86 -11.15 -2.61 5.62
C VAL A 86 -12.64 -2.65 5.96
N ARG A 87 -13.49 -2.00 5.15
CA ARG A 87 -14.95 -2.02 5.35
C ARG A 87 -15.53 -3.43 5.29
N ARG A 88 -15.09 -4.26 4.33
CA ARG A 88 -15.52 -5.66 4.24
C ARG A 88 -15.08 -6.48 5.45
N ALA A 89 -13.84 -6.28 5.93
CA ALA A 89 -13.36 -6.95 7.13
C ALA A 89 -14.18 -6.55 8.36
N ALA A 90 -14.43 -5.24 8.55
CA ALA A 90 -15.23 -4.72 9.66
C ALA A 90 -16.66 -5.28 9.66
N LEU A 91 -17.32 -5.34 8.49
CA LEU A 91 -18.66 -5.93 8.37
C LEU A 91 -18.69 -7.42 8.72
N ARG A 92 -17.68 -8.19 8.28
CA ARG A 92 -17.58 -9.63 8.61
C ARG A 92 -17.35 -9.85 10.10
N LEU A 93 -16.45 -9.07 10.70
CA LEU A 93 -16.21 -9.13 12.15
C LEU A 93 -17.48 -8.77 12.92
N GLY A 94 -18.17 -7.70 12.52
CA GLY A 94 -19.45 -7.31 13.10
C GLY A 94 -20.49 -8.42 13.02
N LEU A 95 -20.63 -9.08 11.86
CA LEU A 95 -21.55 -10.20 11.69
C LEU A 95 -21.21 -11.39 12.61
N VAL A 96 -19.93 -11.75 12.71
CA VAL A 96 -19.47 -12.83 13.59
C VAL A 96 -19.77 -12.51 15.05
N LEU A 97 -19.53 -11.27 15.49
CA LEU A 97 -19.83 -10.84 16.86
C LEU A 97 -21.33 -10.87 17.14
N VAL A 98 -22.17 -10.37 16.22
CA VAL A 98 -23.63 -10.37 16.38
C VAL A 98 -24.19 -11.80 16.44
N LEU A 99 -23.75 -12.68 15.54
CA LEU A 99 -24.20 -14.08 15.54
C LEU A 99 -23.68 -14.82 16.77
N GLY A 100 -22.41 -14.62 17.15
CA GLY A 100 -21.81 -15.21 18.34
C GLY A 100 -22.52 -14.78 19.64
N ALA A 101 -22.77 -13.48 19.79
CA ALA A 101 -23.52 -12.95 20.93
C ALA A 101 -24.96 -13.48 20.95
N SER A 102 -25.61 -13.56 19.80
CA SER A 102 -26.96 -14.14 19.68
C SER A 102 -26.98 -15.59 20.13
N VAL A 103 -26.05 -16.43 19.64
CA VAL A 103 -25.93 -17.84 20.06
C VAL A 103 -25.66 -17.96 21.56
N MET A 104 -24.80 -17.12 22.13
CA MET A 104 -24.56 -17.10 23.58
C MET A 104 -25.82 -16.74 24.36
N VAL A 105 -26.52 -15.66 24.00
CA VAL A 105 -27.74 -15.20 24.71
C VAL A 105 -28.85 -16.25 24.62
N PHE A 106 -29.15 -16.76 23.42
CA PHE A 106 -30.19 -17.78 23.23
C PHE A 106 -29.80 -19.14 23.84
N GLY A 107 -28.52 -19.51 23.80
CA GLY A 107 -28.00 -20.74 24.41
C GLY A 107 -28.09 -20.72 25.95
N VAL A 108 -27.83 -19.56 26.57
CA VAL A 108 -27.97 -19.37 28.02
C VAL A 108 -29.44 -19.33 28.45
N GLN A 109 -30.33 -18.69 27.67
CA GLN A 109 -31.75 -18.56 28.04
C GLN A 109 -32.61 -19.78 27.69
N ARG A 110 -32.28 -20.53 26.62
CA ARG A 110 -33.10 -21.66 26.12
C ARG A 110 -32.25 -22.81 25.54
N PRO A 111 -31.53 -23.56 26.37
CA PRO A 111 -30.58 -24.59 25.92
C PRO A 111 -31.23 -25.75 25.13
N SER A 112 -32.47 -26.12 25.46
CA SER A 112 -33.19 -27.22 24.79
C SER A 112 -33.62 -26.89 23.36
N THR A 113 -33.87 -25.61 23.05
CA THR A 113 -34.27 -25.15 21.71
C THR A 113 -33.09 -25.10 20.75
N VAL A 114 -31.92 -24.66 21.22
CA VAL A 114 -30.68 -24.66 20.42
C VAL A 114 -30.27 -26.07 20.02
N LEU A 115 -30.33 -27.03 20.96
CA LEU A 115 -30.03 -28.43 20.69
C LEU A 115 -30.97 -29.03 19.64
N ALA A 116 -32.26 -28.67 19.68
CA ALA A 116 -33.26 -29.13 18.71
C ALA A 116 -33.01 -28.56 17.30
N VAL A 117 -32.61 -27.28 17.18
CA VAL A 117 -32.29 -26.64 15.89
C VAL A 117 -31.01 -27.24 15.29
N VAL A 118 -29.96 -27.43 16.08
CA VAL A 118 -28.70 -28.06 15.63
C VAL A 118 -28.95 -29.50 15.17
N ARG A 119 -29.75 -30.26 15.93
CA ARG A 119 -30.11 -31.63 15.56
C ARG A 119 -30.93 -31.69 14.26
N ARG A 120 -31.85 -30.74 14.04
CA ARG A 120 -32.59 -30.62 12.77
C ARG A 120 -31.68 -30.28 11.60
N ALA A 121 -30.78 -29.30 11.76
CA ALA A 121 -29.85 -28.91 10.72
C ALA A 121 -28.92 -30.07 10.31
N ALA A 122 -28.41 -30.83 11.30
CA ALA A 122 -27.59 -32.02 11.05
C ALA A 122 -28.34 -33.12 10.29
N ILE A 123 -29.62 -33.36 10.62
CA ILE A 123 -30.48 -34.33 9.93
C ILE A 123 -30.77 -33.89 8.48
N SER A 124 -31.04 -32.60 8.25
CA SER A 124 -31.25 -32.06 6.90
C SER A 124 -29.98 -32.12 6.04
N VAL A 125 -28.80 -31.88 6.62
CA VAL A 125 -27.52 -32.03 5.89
C VAL A 125 -27.25 -33.51 5.55
N LEU A 126 -27.68 -34.45 6.39
CA LEU A 126 -27.59 -35.89 6.10
C LEU A 126 -28.53 -36.32 4.96
N HIS A 127 -29.75 -35.77 4.88
CA HIS A 127 -30.73 -36.08 3.82
C HIS A 127 -30.39 -35.48 2.46
N VAL A 128 -29.49 -34.50 2.38
CA VAL A 128 -29.00 -33.93 1.11
C VAL A 128 -27.83 -34.73 0.53
N ARG A 129 -27.30 -35.73 1.27
CA ARG A 129 -26.16 -36.57 0.87
C ARG A 129 -26.51 -38.05 0.57
N ILE A 130 -27.80 -38.37 0.39
CA ILE A 130 -28.29 -39.63 -0.19
C ILE A 130 -29.11 -39.27 -1.42
#